data_AF-A0A1Q7Z574-F1
#
_entry.id   AF-A0A1Q7Z574-F1
#
_cell.length_a   1.000
_cell.length_b   1.000
_cell.length_c   1.000
_cell.angle_alpha   90.00
_cell.angle_beta   90.00
_cell.angle_gamma   90.00
#
_symmetry.space_group_name_H-M   'P 1'
#
loop_
_entity.id
_entity.type
_entity.pdbx_description
1 polymer ?
#
loop_
_entity_poly.entity_id
_entity_poly.type
_entity_poly.pdbx_seq_one_letter_code
_entity_poly.pdbx_strand_id
1 'polypeptide(L)'
;MLAAEPAAQQCILIHDPVSGTTPADLDGSLPPPAGEPNTAVGFIGGSLALYRFHADWSDPLNSFVEPAMLQAAPFAEACFETRSGACIPQAGAGAPALDSLADRMMFRAAYRNLGSRGRQTQPSPSGQTPHPSRTAR
;
A
#
# COMPACT_ATOMS: atom_id res chain seq x y z
N MET A 1 -26.46 4.91 13.33
CA MET A 1 -26.05 4.17 12.11
C MET A 1 -26.55 2.72 12.17
N LEU A 2 -27.04 2.17 11.05
CA LEU A 2 -27.83 0.93 10.89
C LEU A 2 -29.19 0.87 11.63
N ALA A 3 -29.24 1.37 12.87
CA ALA A 3 -30.47 1.54 13.66
C ALA A 3 -31.03 2.98 13.67
N ALA A 4 -30.58 3.85 12.73
CA ALA A 4 -30.98 5.27 12.65
C ALA A 4 -30.68 6.16 13.89
N GLU A 5 -29.94 5.65 14.87
CA GLU A 5 -29.48 6.45 16.02
C GLU A 5 -28.40 7.48 15.65
N PRO A 6 -28.27 8.59 16.43
CA PRO A 6 -27.20 9.57 16.30
C PRO A 6 -25.82 8.89 16.24
N ALA A 7 -24.94 9.39 15.36
CA ALA A 7 -23.61 8.85 15.17
C ALA A 7 -22.56 9.91 15.47
N ALA A 8 -21.51 9.52 16.19
CA ALA A 8 -20.32 10.33 16.38
C ALA A 8 -19.30 10.04 15.27
N GLN A 9 -18.50 11.06 14.93
CA GLN A 9 -17.39 10.95 13.99
C GLN A 9 -16.13 11.54 14.64
N GLN A 10 -15.01 10.86 14.48
CA GLN A 10 -13.68 11.41 14.74
C GLN A 10 -12.99 11.74 13.42
N CYS A 11 -12.34 12.90 13.36
CA CYS A 11 -11.67 13.39 12.16
C CYS A 11 -10.20 13.67 12.46
N ILE A 12 -9.31 13.05 11.70
CA ILE A 12 -7.88 13.38 11.68
C ILE A 12 -7.54 13.73 10.24
N LEU A 13 -7.00 14.93 10.02
CA LEU A 13 -6.63 15.39 8.68
C LEU A 13 -5.26 14.82 8.30
N ILE A 14 -5.18 14.19 7.14
CA ILE A 14 -3.93 13.79 6.49
C ILE A 14 -3.58 14.90 5.50
N HIS A 15 -2.44 15.56 5.70
CA HIS A 15 -2.01 16.71 4.89
C HIS A 15 -1.19 16.33 3.66
N ASP A 16 -0.80 15.06 3.53
CA ASP A 16 0.00 14.58 2.41
C ASP A 16 -0.82 14.55 1.11
N PRO A 17 -0.23 14.84 -0.07
CA PRO A 17 -0.90 14.77 -1.36
C PRO A 17 -1.04 13.30 -1.83
N VAL A 18 -1.62 12.47 -0.96
CA VAL A 18 -1.82 11.04 -1.19
C VAL A 18 -3.01 10.82 -2.13
N SER A 19 -2.87 9.85 -3.03
CA SER A 19 -3.93 9.45 -3.95
C SER A 19 -4.44 8.04 -3.66
N GLY A 20 -5.76 7.88 -3.65
CA GLY A 20 -6.41 6.58 -3.58
C GLY A 20 -6.30 5.85 -2.24
N THR A 21 -6.37 6.53 -1.09
CA THR A 21 -6.25 5.87 0.21
C THR A 21 -7.27 4.74 0.40
N THR A 22 -6.79 3.50 0.46
CA THR A 22 -7.58 2.28 0.67
C THR A 22 -7.35 1.72 2.07
N PRO A 23 -8.34 1.74 2.98
CA PRO A 23 -8.28 1.02 4.23
C PRO A 23 -8.12 -0.49 4.00
N ALA A 24 -7.36 -1.15 4.88
CA ALA A 24 -7.19 -2.59 4.82
C ALA A 24 -8.40 -3.31 5.41
N ASP A 25 -8.76 -4.43 4.79
CA ASP A 25 -9.70 -5.39 5.36
C ASP A 25 -8.99 -6.66 5.85
N LEU A 26 -9.60 -7.34 6.82
CA LEU A 26 -9.10 -8.63 7.28
C LEU A 26 -9.38 -9.69 6.22
N ASP A 27 -8.32 -10.35 5.77
CA ASP A 27 -8.40 -11.48 4.86
C ASP A 27 -7.78 -12.73 5.52
N GLY A 28 -8.64 -13.62 5.99
CA GLY A 28 -8.25 -14.85 6.67
C GLY A 28 -8.95 -15.05 8.01
N SER A 29 -8.67 -16.18 8.66
CA SER A 29 -9.31 -16.59 9.91
C SER A 29 -8.58 -16.15 11.17
N LEU A 30 -7.29 -15.79 11.05
CA LEU A 30 -6.50 -15.31 12.19
C LEU A 30 -6.72 -13.80 12.35
N PRO A 31 -7.26 -13.35 13.49
CA PRO A 31 -7.45 -11.92 13.73
C PRO A 31 -6.10 -11.21 13.86
N PRO A 32 -6.06 -9.88 13.69
CA PRO A 32 -4.92 -9.08 14.11
C PRO A 32 -4.60 -9.34 15.60
N PRO A 33 -3.33 -9.30 16.02
CA PRO A 33 -2.96 -9.32 17.42
C PRO A 33 -3.70 -8.23 18.22
N ALA A 34 -3.97 -8.50 19.49
CA ALA A 34 -4.59 -7.51 20.36
C ALA A 34 -3.75 -6.23 20.41
N GLY A 35 -4.40 -5.08 20.18
CA GLY A 35 -3.75 -3.78 20.16
C GLY A 35 -3.10 -3.39 18.83
N GLU A 36 -3.12 -4.24 17.79
CA GLU A 36 -2.61 -3.86 16.47
C GLU A 36 -3.49 -2.74 15.85
N PRO A 37 -2.91 -1.59 15.48
CA PRO A 37 -3.64 -0.53 14.77
C PRO A 37 -4.12 -1.01 13.39
N ASN A 38 -5.21 -0.41 12.91
CA ASN A 38 -5.64 -0.68 11.53
C ASN A 38 -4.68 0.01 10.54
N THR A 39 -4.65 -0.45 9.30
CA THR A 39 -3.77 0.09 8.26
C THR A 39 -4.60 0.61 7.08
N ALA A 40 -4.21 1.73 6.50
CA ALA A 40 -4.64 2.17 5.17
C ALA A 40 -3.41 2.36 4.27
N VAL A 41 -3.59 2.21 2.96
CA VAL A 41 -2.51 2.36 1.99
C VAL A 41 -2.93 3.36 0.94
N GLY A 42 -2.10 4.35 0.64
CA GLY A 42 -2.26 5.25 -0.50
C GLY A 42 -0.99 5.29 -1.34
N PHE A 43 -1.00 6.13 -2.38
CA PHE A 43 0.14 6.31 -3.26
C PHE A 43 0.55 7.77 -3.37
N ILE A 44 1.86 8.04 -3.40
CA ILE A 44 2.44 9.37 -3.55
C ILE A 44 3.79 9.27 -4.26
N GLY A 45 3.89 9.83 -5.46
CA GLY A 45 5.17 10.07 -6.14
C GLY A 45 6.11 8.87 -6.27
N GLY A 46 5.59 7.65 -6.50
CA GLY A 46 6.41 6.42 -6.59
C GLY A 46 6.60 5.68 -5.27
N SER A 47 5.96 6.13 -4.19
CA SER A 47 5.92 5.46 -2.89
C SER A 47 4.50 5.06 -2.51
N LEU A 48 4.40 3.96 -1.77
CA LEU A 48 3.21 3.64 -0.98
C LEU A 48 3.28 4.43 0.34
N ALA A 49 2.20 5.13 0.66
CA ALA A 49 1.99 5.75 1.96
C ALA A 49 1.14 4.82 2.82
N LEU A 50 1.74 4.18 3.81
CA LEU A 50 1.06 3.34 4.77
C LEU A 50 0.66 4.19 5.97
N TYR A 51 -0.62 4.19 6.33
CA TYR A 51 -1.13 4.86 7.51
C TYR A 51 -1.55 3.82 8.53
N ARG A 52 -0.88 3.80 9.69
CA ARG A 52 -1.38 3.08 10.86
C ARG A 52 -2.34 3.99 11.58
N PHE A 53 -3.54 3.53 11.87
CA PHE A 53 -4.54 4.36 12.53
C PHE A 53 -5.28 3.61 13.64
N HIS A 54 -5.61 4.38 14.66
CA HIS A 54 -6.36 3.93 15.82
C HIS A 54 -7.43 4.97 16.15
N ALA A 55 -8.65 4.48 16.41
CA ALA A 55 -9.76 5.28 16.89
C ALA A 55 -10.14 4.82 18.29
N ASP A 56 -9.92 5.67 19.27
CA ASP A 56 -10.36 5.49 20.65
C ASP A 56 -11.65 6.30 20.88
N TRP A 57 -12.77 5.60 20.96
CA TRP A 57 -14.08 6.23 21.21
C TRP A 57 -14.33 6.55 22.69
N SER A 58 -13.52 6.00 23.59
CA SER A 58 -13.59 6.27 25.03
C SER A 58 -12.79 7.51 25.42
N ASP A 59 -11.64 7.72 24.78
CA ASP A 59 -10.79 8.90 24.92
C ASP A 59 -10.29 9.36 23.54
N PRO A 60 -11.00 10.29 22.88
CA PRO A 60 -10.65 10.75 21.53
C PRO A 60 -9.26 11.37 21.38
N LEU A 61 -8.61 11.77 22.49
CA LEU A 61 -7.24 12.30 22.45
C LEU A 61 -6.19 11.20 22.24
N ASN A 62 -6.54 9.92 22.45
CA ASN A 62 -5.67 8.78 22.18
C ASN A 62 -5.78 8.25 20.74
N SER A 63 -6.67 8.82 19.92
CA SER A 63 -6.76 8.48 18.50
C SER A 63 -5.59 9.04 17.71
N PHE A 64 -5.10 8.28 16.73
CA PHE A 64 -3.95 8.69 15.93
C PHE A 64 -3.99 8.15 14.51
N VAL A 65 -3.22 8.81 13.65
CA VAL A 65 -2.82 8.33 12.31
C VAL A 65 -1.32 8.57 12.18
N GLU A 66 -0.57 7.51 11.91
CA GLU A 66 0.88 7.52 11.75
C GLU A 66 1.27 7.09 10.33
N PRO A 67 1.93 7.96 9.54
CA PRO A 67 2.38 7.61 8.20
C PRO A 67 3.72 6.86 8.22
N ALA A 68 3.88 5.95 7.27
CA ALA A 68 5.13 5.28 6.94
C ALA A 68 5.26 5.17 5.41
N MET A 69 6.40 5.57 4.88
CA MET A 69 6.65 5.57 3.44
C MET A 69 7.40 4.32 3.01
N LEU A 70 6.87 3.62 2.03
CA LEU A 70 7.50 2.46 1.39
C LEU A 70 7.75 2.77 -0.08
N GLN A 71 9.02 2.82 -0.45
CA GLN A 71 9.40 3.08 -1.85
C GLN A 71 8.98 1.92 -2.73
N ALA A 72 8.26 2.21 -3.82
CA ALA A 72 7.96 1.20 -4.84
C ALA A 72 9.21 0.96 -5.71
N ALA A 73 9.29 -0.22 -6.30
CA ALA A 73 10.25 -0.45 -7.37
C ALA A 73 10.00 0.56 -8.51
N PRO A 74 11.04 1.07 -9.20
CA PRO A 74 10.85 2.00 -10.30
C PRO A 74 9.93 1.44 -11.38
N PHE A 75 9.01 2.27 -11.87
CA PHE A 75 8.10 1.94 -12.96
C PHE A 75 7.83 3.18 -13.82
N ALA A 76 7.36 2.95 -15.05
CA ALA A 76 6.87 4.00 -15.92
C ALA A 76 5.37 4.15 -15.75
N GLU A 77 4.93 5.26 -15.17
CA GLU A 77 3.51 5.58 -15.03
C GLU A 77 2.90 5.82 -16.41
N ALA A 78 1.82 5.09 -16.71
CA ALA A 78 1.10 5.29 -17.96
C ALA A 78 0.50 6.70 -17.98
N CYS A 79 0.77 7.44 -19.05
CA CYS A 79 0.27 8.80 -19.25
C CYS A 79 0.67 9.78 -18.16
N PHE A 80 1.92 9.68 -17.67
CA PHE A 80 2.49 10.55 -16.66
C PHE A 80 2.32 12.06 -16.96
N GLU A 81 2.36 12.45 -18.24
CA GLU A 81 2.16 13.85 -18.66
C GLU A 81 0.71 14.34 -18.48
N THR A 82 -0.25 13.42 -18.36
CA THR A 82 -1.68 13.69 -18.20
C THR A 82 -2.25 12.83 -17.06
N ARG A 83 -2.08 13.28 -15.80
CA ARG A 83 -2.54 12.57 -14.57
C ARG A 83 -4.01 12.12 -14.59
N SER A 84 -4.84 12.80 -15.37
CA SER A 84 -6.22 12.43 -15.67
C SER A 84 -6.47 12.81 -17.13
N GLY A 85 -6.41 11.83 -18.02
CA GLY A 85 -6.59 12.07 -19.44
C GLY A 85 -6.80 10.78 -20.21
N ALA A 86 -7.76 10.83 -21.14
CA ALA A 86 -8.08 9.77 -22.07
C ALA A 86 -6.88 9.55 -22.99
N CYS A 87 -6.00 8.65 -22.61
CA CYS A 87 -4.69 8.44 -23.26
C CYS A 87 -4.42 6.96 -23.57
N ILE A 88 -5.15 6.03 -22.94
CA ILE A 88 -5.01 4.61 -23.18
C ILE A 88 -5.88 4.24 -24.39
N PRO A 89 -5.30 3.81 -25.52
CA PRO A 89 -6.07 3.53 -26.72
C PRO A 89 -6.99 2.32 -26.53
N GLN A 90 -8.22 2.40 -27.06
CA GLN A 90 -9.16 1.27 -27.15
C GLN A 90 -9.20 0.72 -28.58
N ALA A 91 -9.53 -0.56 -28.71
CA ALA A 91 -9.76 -1.18 -30.02
C ALA A 91 -11.07 -0.67 -30.64
N GLY A 92 -11.07 -0.49 -31.97
CA GLY A 92 -12.23 -0.02 -32.73
C GLY A 92 -12.01 1.39 -33.31
N ALA A 93 -12.38 1.57 -34.58
CA ALA A 93 -12.25 2.86 -35.23
C ALA A 93 -13.13 3.91 -34.54
N GLY A 94 -12.54 5.01 -34.10
CA GLY A 94 -13.26 6.10 -33.42
C GLY A 94 -13.59 5.85 -31.94
N ALA A 95 -13.07 4.78 -31.33
CA ALA A 95 -13.25 4.55 -29.90
C ALA A 95 -12.56 5.65 -29.07
N PRO A 96 -13.17 6.14 -27.97
CA PRO A 96 -12.51 7.06 -27.06
C PRO A 96 -11.32 6.36 -26.37
N ALA A 97 -10.35 7.15 -25.93
CA ALA A 97 -9.28 6.62 -25.09
C ALA A 97 -9.77 6.52 -23.62
N LEU A 98 -9.17 5.61 -22.86
CA LEU A 98 -9.43 5.46 -21.42
C LEU A 98 -8.47 6.34 -20.61
N ASP A 99 -8.94 6.77 -19.45
CA ASP A 99 -8.09 7.43 -18.45
C ASP A 99 -7.09 6.44 -17.84
N SER A 100 -5.85 6.88 -17.69
CA SER A 100 -4.89 6.20 -16.82
C SER A 100 -5.18 6.56 -15.36
N LEU A 101 -5.22 5.56 -14.48
CA LEU A 101 -5.30 5.71 -13.03
C LEU A 101 -4.07 5.06 -12.36
N ALA A 102 -2.91 5.14 -13.03
CA ALA A 102 -1.65 4.57 -12.56
C ALA A 102 -1.03 5.35 -11.38
N ASP A 103 -1.59 6.52 -11.05
CA ASP A 103 -1.12 7.46 -10.02
C ASP A 103 -1.75 7.22 -8.63
N ARG A 104 -2.54 6.15 -8.46
CA ARG A 104 -3.32 5.93 -7.23
C ARG A 104 -3.59 4.47 -6.92
N MET A 105 -3.81 4.20 -5.64
CA MET A 105 -4.38 2.92 -5.22
C MET A 105 -5.88 2.89 -5.55
N MET A 106 -6.38 1.76 -6.05
CA MET A 106 -7.76 1.63 -6.54
C MET A 106 -8.52 0.53 -5.82
N PHE A 107 -8.04 -0.72 -5.88
CA PHE A 107 -8.77 -1.86 -5.34
C PHE A 107 -8.00 -2.55 -4.23
N ARG A 108 -8.63 -2.53 -3.05
CA ARG A 108 -8.40 -3.28 -1.80
C ARG A 108 -6.96 -3.42 -1.31
N ALA A 109 -6.75 -2.98 -0.08
CA ALA A 109 -5.62 -3.44 0.75
C ALA A 109 -6.11 -4.60 1.62
N ALA A 110 -5.36 -5.71 1.67
CA ALA A 110 -5.72 -6.88 2.46
C ALA A 110 -4.70 -7.11 3.59
N TYR A 111 -5.18 -7.16 4.83
CA TYR A 111 -4.40 -7.56 5.99
C TYR A 111 -4.51 -9.07 6.21
N ARG A 112 -3.37 -9.75 6.34
CA ARG A 112 -3.33 -11.18 6.66
C ARG A 112 -2.40 -11.45 7.84
N ASN A 113 -2.94 -11.99 8.93
CA ASN A 113 -2.11 -12.58 9.98
C ASN A 113 -1.74 -14.02 9.57
N LEU A 114 -0.44 -14.27 9.40
CA LEU A 114 0.07 -15.56 8.93
C LEU A 114 0.43 -16.52 10.07
N GLY A 115 0.25 -16.11 11.33
CA GLY A 115 0.70 -16.83 12.52
C GLY A 115 2.23 -16.89 12.63
N SER A 116 2.72 -17.65 13.61
CA SER A 116 4.14 -17.95 13.75
C SER A 116 4.59 -18.94 12.68
N ARG A 117 4.84 -18.45 11.45
CA ARG A 117 5.58 -19.23 10.45
C ARG A 117 7.03 -19.25 10.88
N GLY A 118 7.55 -20.44 11.20
CA GLY A 118 8.99 -20.65 11.45
C GLY A 118 9.78 -19.98 10.34
N ARG A 119 10.63 -19.02 10.73
CA ARG A 119 11.47 -18.25 9.82
C ARG A 119 12.22 -19.22 8.93
N GLN A 120 11.82 -19.34 7.66
CA GLN A 120 12.71 -19.93 6.66
C GLN A 120 13.84 -18.92 6.50
N THR A 121 14.91 -19.14 7.26
CA THR A 121 16.19 -18.53 6.99
C THR A 121 16.59 -18.99 5.60
N GLN A 122 16.40 -18.12 4.61
CA GLN A 122 17.06 -18.27 3.33
C GLN A 122 18.57 -18.38 3.64
N PRO A 123 19.23 -19.51 3.30
CA PRO A 123 20.66 -19.61 3.54
C PRO A 123 21.34 -18.48 2.77
N SER A 124 22.12 -17.67 3.50
CA SER A 124 23.01 -16.67 2.91
C SER A 124 23.87 -17.36 1.85
N PRO A 125 24.11 -16.76 0.67
CA PRO A 125 25.00 -17.35 -0.32
C PRO A 125 26.43 -17.31 0.23
N SER A 126 26.80 -18.33 0.99
CA SER A 126 28.15 -18.52 1.48
C SER A 126 29.05 -18.89 0.31
N GLY A 127 29.92 -17.97 -0.08
CA GLY A 127 31.21 -18.26 -0.71
C GLY A 127 31.19 -18.48 -2.22
N GLN A 128 31.20 -17.39 -2.99
CA GLN A 128 31.95 -17.42 -4.25
C GLN A 128 33.44 -17.44 -3.89
N THR A 129 34.03 -18.63 -3.93
CA THR A 129 35.49 -18.81 -3.97
C THR A 129 36.04 -18.14 -5.24
N PRO A 130 37.05 -17.26 -5.15
CA PRO A 130 37.67 -16.68 -6.33
C PRO A 130 38.44 -17.76 -7.10
N HIS A 131 38.16 -17.83 -8.41
CA HIS A 131 38.82 -18.71 -9.36
C HIS A 131 40.32 -18.33 -9.45
N PRO A 132 41.28 -19.25 -9.27
CA PRO A 132 42.68 -18.91 -9.47
C PRO A 132 42.95 -18.71 -10.97
N SER A 133 43.42 -17.52 -11.29
CA SER A 133 44.00 -17.15 -12.58
C SER A 133 45.16 -18.07 -12.90
N ARG A 134 45.01 -18.87 -13.95
CA ARG A 134 46.04 -19.79 -14.44
C ARG A 134 46.95 -19.03 -15.41
N THR A 135 48.05 -18.48 -14.89
CA THR A 135 49.22 -18.08 -15.68
C THR A 135 50.04 -19.31 -16.03
N ALA A 136 50.22 -19.61 -17.31
CA ALA A 136 51.38 -20.36 -17.81
C ALA A 136 51.49 -20.20 -19.34
N ARG A 137 52.65 -19.65 -19.74
CA ARG A 137 53.46 -19.89 -20.94
C ARG A 137 52.85 -20.65 -22.12
#